data_AF-A0A7V4T5G7-F1
#
_entry.id   AF-A0A7V4T5G7-F1
#
_cell.length_a   1.000
_cell.length_b   1.000
_cell.length_c   1.000
_cell.angle_alpha   90.00
_cell.angle_beta   90.00
_cell.angle_gamma   90.00
#
_symmetry.space_group_name_H-M   'P 1'
#
loop_
_entity.id
_entity.type
_entity.pdbx_description
1 polymer ?
#
loop_
_entity_poly.entity_id
_entity_poly.type
_entity_poly.pdbx_seq_one_letter_code
_entity_poly.pdbx_strand_id
1 'polypeptide(L)'
;ISEWSFKDLETQIILEQKRNFTQKAYPGLKIEPGTDPKKNIRVLTLRLFRSEQAALDSHRQGIKKLFQICFPDNFKALKKDINISSGIKQIAPFFNGQIKFSNSLFNLITTALFEKDIRTKKAFELHAQKEMKHLYTSGQKFITTIIDLGKAYQSCFELIQKLTFQHQKKKKTFDILTALFKDLKNLVPENFTDLYTIERIQHLHRYVACIRIRVQRSVDNPLKEEKKALQLTGYIKQLNRLLSSLSENSTLQRSQHIEEFFWLLEEYKISLFAQELKTSVKVSAKKLDQFLIKLTTMI
;
A
#
# COMPACT_ATOMS: atom_id res chain seq x y z
N ILE A 1 -3.63 -26.19 -13.54
CA ILE A 1 -3.76 -25.24 -14.67
C ILE A 1 -2.41 -24.56 -14.86
N SER A 2 -1.82 -24.69 -16.04
CA SER A 2 -0.53 -24.09 -16.43
C SER A 2 -0.63 -23.09 -17.58
N GLU A 3 -1.78 -23.04 -18.23
CA GLU A 3 -2.11 -22.15 -19.34
C GLU A 3 -3.63 -21.92 -19.37
N TRP A 4 -4.11 -21.04 -20.24
CA TRP A 4 -5.55 -20.84 -20.47
C TRP A 4 -6.14 -21.99 -21.30
N SER A 5 -6.27 -23.17 -20.68
CA SER A 5 -6.82 -24.40 -21.29
C SER A 5 -8.27 -24.70 -20.88
N PHE A 6 -8.96 -23.71 -20.30
CA PHE A 6 -10.35 -23.79 -19.88
C PHE A 6 -11.21 -22.80 -20.67
N LYS A 7 -12.53 -23.02 -20.66
CA LYS A 7 -13.49 -22.12 -21.31
C LYS A 7 -13.50 -20.75 -20.63
N ASP A 8 -13.88 -19.73 -21.38
CA ASP A 8 -14.15 -18.41 -20.82
C ASP A 8 -15.16 -18.52 -19.66
N LEU A 9 -14.92 -17.74 -18.61
CA LEU A 9 -15.66 -17.83 -17.37
C LEU A 9 -16.76 -16.78 -17.35
N GLU A 10 -17.98 -17.21 -17.08
CA GLU A 10 -19.07 -16.28 -16.76
C GLU A 10 -18.83 -15.63 -15.39
N THR A 11 -19.51 -14.51 -15.12
CA THR A 11 -19.44 -13.85 -13.80
C THR A 11 -20.17 -14.68 -12.73
N GLN A 12 -21.25 -15.35 -13.12
CA GLN A 12 -22.05 -16.22 -12.28
C GLN A 12 -22.65 -17.34 -13.13
N ILE A 13 -22.94 -18.48 -12.52
CA ILE A 13 -23.65 -19.61 -13.12
C ILE A 13 -24.86 -19.91 -12.24
N ILE A 14 -26.01 -20.18 -12.86
CA ILE A 14 -27.22 -20.62 -12.16
C ILE A 14 -27.15 -22.14 -12.03
N LEU A 15 -27.06 -22.65 -10.80
CA LEU A 15 -27.06 -24.09 -10.52
C LEU A 15 -28.49 -24.64 -10.42
N GLU A 16 -29.39 -23.87 -9.82
CA GLU A 16 -30.78 -24.25 -9.63
C GLU A 16 -31.68 -23.01 -9.68
N GLN A 17 -32.81 -23.09 -10.38
CA GLN A 17 -33.82 -22.04 -10.43
C GLN A 17 -35.20 -22.61 -10.11
N LYS A 18 -35.77 -22.18 -8.99
CA LYS A 18 -37.13 -22.47 -8.50
C LYS A 18 -37.93 -21.17 -8.43
N ARG A 19 -39.27 -21.26 -8.35
CA ARG A 19 -40.19 -20.09 -8.37
C ARG A 19 -39.77 -18.93 -7.44
N ASN A 20 -39.21 -19.21 -6.26
CA ASN A 20 -38.79 -18.19 -5.28
C ASN A 20 -37.31 -18.30 -4.87
N PHE A 21 -36.49 -19.08 -5.58
CA PHE A 21 -35.10 -19.31 -5.19
C PHE A 21 -34.21 -19.53 -6.40
N THR A 22 -33.07 -18.85 -6.45
CA THR A 22 -32.04 -19.07 -7.46
C THR A 22 -30.72 -19.36 -6.75
N GLN A 23 -30.23 -20.58 -6.89
CA GLN A 23 -28.90 -20.93 -6.41
C GLN A 23 -27.87 -20.50 -7.46
N LYS A 24 -27.02 -19.54 -7.08
CA LYS A 24 -25.92 -19.06 -7.90
C LYS A 24 -24.60 -19.65 -7.42
N ALA A 25 -23.69 -19.87 -8.36
CA ALA A 25 -22.29 -20.15 -8.08
C ALA A 25 -21.41 -19.24 -8.93
N TYR A 26 -20.25 -18.90 -8.40
CA TYR A 26 -19.34 -17.94 -9.02
C TYR A 26 -18.06 -18.67 -9.40
N PRO A 27 -17.76 -18.89 -10.69
CA PRO A 27 -16.53 -19.55 -11.09
C PRO A 27 -15.34 -18.63 -10.86
N GLY A 28 -14.23 -19.22 -10.42
CA GLY A 28 -12.99 -18.51 -10.15
C GLY A 28 -11.79 -19.43 -10.11
N LEU A 29 -10.61 -18.83 -10.31
CA LEU A 29 -9.35 -19.54 -10.15
C LEU A 29 -8.99 -19.55 -8.66
N LYS A 30 -8.45 -20.67 -8.18
CA LYS A 30 -8.03 -20.83 -6.78
C LYS A 30 -6.62 -21.40 -6.71
N ILE A 31 -5.81 -20.84 -5.82
CA ILE A 31 -4.48 -21.34 -5.52
C ILE A 31 -4.62 -22.34 -4.36
N GLU A 32 -4.29 -23.61 -4.59
CA GLU A 32 -4.42 -24.68 -3.60
C GLU A 32 -3.09 -25.43 -3.42
N PRO A 33 -2.88 -26.11 -2.29
CA PRO A 33 -1.75 -27.03 -2.14
C PRO A 33 -1.79 -28.11 -3.23
N GLY A 34 -0.61 -28.51 -3.71
CA GLY A 34 -0.45 -29.63 -4.63
C GLY A 34 -0.79 -30.96 -3.96
N THR A 35 -0.93 -32.01 -4.77
CA THR A 35 -1.30 -33.35 -4.32
C THR A 35 -0.18 -34.09 -3.58
N ASP A 36 1.07 -33.64 -3.71
CA ASP A 36 2.23 -34.17 -2.99
C ASP A 36 2.53 -33.30 -1.75
N PRO A 37 2.12 -33.71 -0.54
CA PRO A 37 2.35 -32.92 0.67
C PRO A 37 3.83 -32.77 1.04
N LYS A 38 4.73 -33.60 0.48
CA LYS A 38 6.18 -33.47 0.69
C LYS A 38 6.78 -32.34 -0.15
N LYS A 39 6.10 -31.92 -1.21
CA LYS A 39 6.48 -30.79 -2.05
C LYS A 39 5.55 -29.63 -1.73
N ASN A 40 6.06 -28.56 -1.13
CA ASN A 40 5.28 -27.34 -0.83
C ASN A 40 4.97 -26.53 -2.12
N ILE A 41 4.38 -27.21 -3.12
CA ILE A 41 4.01 -26.68 -4.42
C ILE A 41 2.56 -26.23 -4.31
N ARG A 42 2.26 -25.02 -4.78
CA ARG A 42 0.89 -24.56 -4.95
C ARG A 42 0.47 -24.68 -6.41
N VAL A 43 -0.70 -25.25 -6.64
CA VAL A 43 -1.31 -25.47 -7.96
C VAL A 43 -2.48 -24.52 -8.16
N LEU A 44 -2.75 -24.18 -9.42
CA LEU A 44 -3.90 -23.39 -9.80
C LEU A 44 -5.04 -24.31 -10.27
N THR A 45 -6.22 -24.17 -9.67
CA THR A 45 -7.41 -24.97 -9.94
C THR A 45 -8.60 -24.06 -10.28
N LEU A 46 -9.57 -24.61 -11.02
CA LEU A 46 -10.86 -23.96 -11.26
C LEU A 46 -11.86 -24.43 -10.19
N ARG A 47 -12.58 -23.48 -9.58
CA ARG A 47 -13.54 -23.74 -8.50
C ARG A 47 -14.81 -22.93 -8.68
N LEU A 48 -15.90 -23.46 -8.15
CA LEU A 48 -17.15 -22.74 -7.96
C LEU A 48 -17.24 -22.25 -6.51
N PHE A 49 -17.49 -20.96 -6.34
CA PHE A 49 -17.61 -20.32 -5.04
C PHE A 49 -19.07 -20.00 -4.74
N ARG A 50 -19.43 -19.96 -3.45
CA ARG A 50 -20.76 -19.57 -2.98
C ARG A 50 -20.92 -18.05 -2.82
N SER A 51 -19.83 -17.35 -2.56
CA SER A 51 -19.79 -15.89 -2.41
C SER A 51 -19.11 -15.28 -3.64
N GLU A 52 -19.76 -14.28 -4.22
CA GLU A 52 -19.24 -13.51 -5.36
C GLU A 52 -17.90 -12.83 -5.01
N GLN A 53 -17.84 -12.16 -3.86
CA GLN A 53 -16.63 -11.48 -3.40
C GLN A 53 -15.47 -12.46 -3.19
N ALA A 54 -15.74 -13.62 -2.58
CA ALA A 54 -14.72 -14.64 -2.39
C ALA A 54 -14.21 -15.22 -3.72
N ALA A 55 -15.11 -15.37 -4.71
CA ALA A 55 -14.76 -15.79 -6.05
C ALA A 55 -13.87 -14.76 -6.74
N LEU A 56 -14.26 -13.48 -6.66
CA LEU A 56 -13.54 -12.36 -7.26
C LEU A 56 -12.12 -12.25 -6.67
N ASP A 57 -11.99 -12.25 -5.33
CA ASP A 57 -10.69 -12.15 -4.67
C ASP A 57 -9.77 -13.32 -5.01
N SER A 58 -10.30 -14.55 -4.92
CA SER A 58 -9.54 -15.75 -5.30
C SER A 58 -9.16 -15.72 -6.78
N HIS A 59 -10.09 -15.36 -7.66
CA HIS A 59 -9.89 -15.37 -9.11
C HIS A 59 -8.82 -14.35 -9.52
N ARG A 60 -8.86 -13.12 -9.01
CA ARG A 60 -7.84 -12.09 -9.31
C ARG A 60 -6.44 -12.54 -8.90
N GLN A 61 -6.30 -13.14 -7.71
CA GLN A 61 -5.03 -13.74 -7.28
C GLN A 61 -4.61 -14.91 -8.18
N GLY A 62 -5.58 -15.73 -8.59
CA GLY A 62 -5.38 -16.83 -9.52
C GLY A 62 -4.91 -16.37 -10.91
N ILE A 63 -5.45 -15.26 -11.42
CA ILE A 63 -5.02 -14.64 -12.68
C ILE A 63 -3.58 -14.14 -12.58
N LYS A 64 -3.22 -13.43 -11.52
CA LYS A 64 -1.82 -13.04 -11.25
C LYS A 64 -0.90 -14.27 -11.25
N LYS A 65 -1.32 -15.35 -10.59
CA LYS A 65 -0.56 -16.61 -10.56
C LYS A 65 -0.47 -17.27 -11.93
N LEU A 66 -1.52 -17.22 -12.74
CA LEU A 66 -1.52 -17.73 -14.10
C LEU A 66 -0.50 -17.00 -14.97
N PHE A 67 -0.43 -15.66 -14.92
CA PHE A 67 0.62 -14.89 -15.60
C PHE A 67 2.03 -15.31 -15.16
N GLN A 68 2.24 -15.52 -13.87
CA GLN A 68 3.55 -16.00 -13.35
C GLN A 68 3.93 -17.39 -13.89
N ILE A 69 2.95 -18.26 -14.13
CA ILE A 69 3.19 -19.59 -14.68
C ILE A 69 3.47 -19.52 -16.19
N CYS A 70 2.70 -18.71 -16.93
CA CYS A 70 2.81 -18.62 -18.38
C CYS A 70 4.04 -17.81 -18.86
N PHE A 71 4.52 -16.85 -18.05
CA PHE A 71 5.61 -15.95 -18.43
C PHE A 71 6.78 -15.95 -17.43
N PRO A 72 7.34 -17.12 -17.06
CA PRO A 72 8.22 -17.26 -15.91
C PRO A 72 9.48 -16.38 -16.00
N ASP A 73 10.02 -16.17 -17.20
CA ASP A 73 11.28 -15.44 -17.39
C ASP A 73 11.12 -13.94 -17.13
N ASN A 74 9.99 -13.34 -17.52
CA ASN A 74 9.68 -11.94 -17.24
C ASN A 74 9.60 -11.67 -15.72
N PHE A 75 8.92 -12.54 -14.98
CA PHE A 75 8.80 -12.41 -13.53
C PHE A 75 10.13 -12.73 -12.81
N LYS A 76 10.90 -13.71 -13.28
CA LYS A 76 12.25 -13.99 -12.76
C LYS A 76 13.19 -12.81 -12.98
N ALA A 77 13.13 -12.17 -14.14
CA ALA A 77 13.92 -10.98 -14.45
C ALA A 77 13.59 -9.83 -13.49
N LEU A 78 12.30 -9.51 -13.31
CA LEU A 78 11.88 -8.48 -12.33
C LEU A 78 12.38 -8.81 -10.91
N LYS A 79 12.22 -10.07 -10.47
CA LYS A 79 12.69 -10.49 -9.15
C LYS A 79 14.21 -10.38 -9.02
N LYS A 80 14.95 -10.71 -10.07
CA LYS A 80 16.42 -10.56 -10.13
C LYS A 80 16.80 -9.09 -10.01
N ASP A 81 16.17 -8.19 -10.77
CA ASP A 81 16.44 -6.75 -10.76
C ASP A 81 16.26 -6.15 -9.36
N ILE A 82 15.15 -6.49 -8.68
CA ILE A 82 14.91 -6.07 -7.29
C ILE A 82 16.02 -6.59 -6.37
N ASN A 83 16.39 -7.86 -6.48
CA ASN A 83 17.36 -8.51 -5.61
C ASN A 83 18.80 -8.04 -5.82
N ILE A 84 19.19 -7.67 -7.03
CA ILE A 84 20.56 -7.19 -7.32
C ILE A 84 20.72 -5.69 -7.04
N SER A 85 19.62 -4.93 -7.03
CA SER A 85 19.62 -3.48 -6.81
C SER A 85 20.32 -3.09 -5.51
N SER A 86 21.44 -2.38 -5.61
CA SER A 86 22.21 -1.89 -4.46
C SER A 86 21.40 -0.89 -3.63
N GLY A 87 20.63 -0.01 -4.28
CA GLY A 87 19.79 0.96 -3.59
C GLY A 87 18.71 0.29 -2.73
N ILE A 88 18.08 -0.78 -3.23
CA ILE A 88 17.14 -1.58 -2.44
C ILE A 88 17.84 -2.24 -1.25
N LYS A 89 19.03 -2.83 -1.46
CA LYS A 89 19.82 -3.44 -0.37
C LYS A 89 20.19 -2.45 0.73
N GLN A 90 20.53 -1.22 0.38
CA GLN A 90 20.91 -0.19 1.33
C GLN A 90 19.74 0.22 2.25
N ILE A 91 18.51 0.28 1.71
CA ILE A 91 17.34 0.75 2.47
C ILE A 91 16.57 -0.40 3.16
N ALA A 92 16.77 -1.64 2.73
CA ALA A 92 16.06 -2.80 3.27
C ALA A 92 16.13 -2.98 4.80
N PRO A 93 17.23 -2.62 5.52
CA PRO A 93 17.25 -2.68 6.98
C PRO A 93 16.16 -1.87 7.68
N PHE A 94 15.61 -0.83 7.04
CA PHE A 94 14.49 -0.05 7.58
C PHE A 94 13.12 -0.71 7.37
N PHE A 95 13.03 -1.70 6.48
CA PHE A 95 11.78 -2.26 5.97
C PHE A 95 11.78 -3.80 6.03
N ASN A 96 11.95 -4.37 7.22
CA ASN A 96 11.92 -5.82 7.45
C ASN A 96 13.05 -6.65 6.79
N GLY A 97 14.14 -5.99 6.39
CA GLY A 97 15.34 -6.64 5.84
C GLY A 97 15.19 -7.09 4.39
N GLN A 98 16.32 -7.49 3.78
CA GLN A 98 16.42 -7.69 2.32
C GLN A 98 15.38 -8.65 1.75
N ILE A 99 15.20 -9.82 2.37
CA ILE A 99 14.37 -10.90 1.81
C ILE A 99 12.88 -10.51 1.82
N LYS A 100 12.38 -10.03 2.97
CA LYS A 100 10.96 -9.65 3.10
C LYS A 100 10.65 -8.44 2.24
N PHE A 101 11.50 -7.41 2.27
CA PHE A 101 11.29 -6.21 1.48
C PHE A 101 11.27 -6.50 -0.03
N SER A 102 12.25 -7.25 -0.54
CA SER A 102 12.31 -7.60 -1.96
C SER A 102 11.10 -8.40 -2.43
N ASN A 103 10.60 -9.33 -1.59
CA ASN A 103 9.39 -10.08 -1.89
C ASN A 103 8.14 -9.21 -1.87
N SER A 104 8.01 -8.29 -0.91
CA SER A 104 6.89 -7.35 -0.84
C SER A 104 6.88 -6.40 -2.04
N LEU A 105 8.04 -5.87 -2.46
CA LEU A 105 8.16 -5.05 -3.67
C LEU A 105 7.73 -5.82 -4.93
N PHE A 106 8.19 -7.06 -5.09
CA PHE A 106 7.78 -7.92 -6.19
C PHE A 106 6.27 -8.16 -6.16
N ASN A 107 5.69 -8.44 -5.00
CA ASN A 107 4.26 -8.63 -4.84
C ASN A 107 3.48 -7.35 -5.18
N LEU A 108 3.90 -6.18 -4.71
CA LEU A 108 3.24 -4.90 -4.99
C LEU A 108 3.18 -4.62 -6.50
N ILE A 109 4.32 -4.72 -7.20
CA ILE A 109 4.38 -4.49 -8.66
C ILE A 109 3.48 -5.48 -9.40
N THR A 110 3.58 -6.77 -9.05
CA THR A 110 2.84 -7.81 -9.77
C THR A 110 1.35 -7.79 -9.45
N THR A 111 0.95 -7.42 -8.23
CA THR A 111 -0.45 -7.16 -7.86
C THR A 111 -1.02 -6.00 -8.67
N ALA A 112 -0.32 -4.85 -8.72
CA ALA A 112 -0.80 -3.68 -9.45
C ALA A 112 -1.05 -3.97 -10.95
N LEU A 113 -0.18 -4.76 -11.57
CA LEU A 113 -0.24 -5.06 -13.00
C LEU A 113 -1.14 -6.26 -13.34
N PHE A 114 -1.16 -7.33 -12.53
CA PHE A 114 -1.73 -8.62 -12.94
C PHE A 114 -2.89 -9.14 -12.07
N GLU A 115 -3.20 -8.52 -10.92
CA GLU A 115 -4.36 -8.91 -10.11
C GLU A 115 -5.65 -8.29 -10.67
N LYS A 116 -6.14 -8.86 -11.78
CA LYS A 116 -7.29 -8.35 -12.57
C LYS A 116 -8.39 -9.42 -12.68
N ASP A 117 -9.65 -9.00 -12.81
CA ASP A 117 -10.79 -9.90 -13.05
C ASP A 117 -10.89 -10.24 -14.55
N ILE A 118 -9.89 -10.95 -15.06
CA ILE A 118 -9.81 -11.35 -16.47
C ILE A 118 -10.49 -12.71 -16.62
N ARG A 119 -11.63 -12.74 -17.32
CA ARG A 119 -12.45 -13.94 -17.45
C ARG A 119 -12.43 -14.61 -18.83
N THR A 120 -11.72 -14.04 -19.80
CA THR A 120 -11.65 -14.59 -21.16
C THR A 120 -10.21 -14.78 -21.63
N LYS A 121 -9.99 -15.79 -22.49
CA LYS A 121 -8.68 -16.06 -23.10
C LYS A 121 -8.17 -14.83 -23.86
N LYS A 122 -9.05 -14.23 -24.66
CA LYS A 122 -8.74 -13.02 -25.45
C LYS A 122 -8.29 -11.86 -24.55
N ALA A 123 -8.97 -11.62 -23.43
CA ALA A 123 -8.58 -10.56 -22.49
C ALA A 123 -7.24 -10.87 -21.81
N PHE A 124 -6.98 -12.13 -21.47
CA PHE A 124 -5.69 -12.56 -20.92
C PHE A 124 -4.54 -12.33 -21.89
N GLU A 125 -4.70 -12.72 -23.15
CA GLU A 125 -3.69 -12.55 -24.21
C GLU A 125 -3.43 -11.07 -24.51
N LEU A 126 -4.49 -10.26 -24.63
CA LEU A 126 -4.36 -8.81 -24.84
C LEU A 126 -3.63 -8.14 -23.66
N HIS A 127 -3.98 -8.51 -22.42
CA HIS A 127 -3.31 -7.98 -21.23
C HIS A 127 -1.85 -8.42 -21.15
N ALA A 128 -1.53 -9.67 -21.52
CA ALA A 128 -0.15 -10.15 -21.62
C ALA A 128 0.65 -9.33 -22.63
N GLN A 129 0.14 -9.13 -23.84
CA GLN A 129 0.80 -8.38 -24.90
C GLN A 129 1.11 -6.94 -24.50
N LYS A 130 0.19 -6.32 -23.75
CA LYS A 130 0.35 -4.97 -23.21
C LYS A 130 1.35 -4.95 -22.07
N GLU A 131 1.08 -5.67 -20.99
CA GLU A 131 1.82 -5.49 -19.74
C GLU A 131 3.19 -6.16 -19.75
N MET A 132 3.43 -7.22 -20.52
CA MET A 132 4.78 -7.84 -20.56
C MET A 132 5.83 -6.91 -21.17
N LYS A 133 5.44 -6.09 -22.15
CA LYS A 133 6.31 -5.04 -22.72
C LYS A 133 6.59 -3.94 -21.69
N HIS A 134 5.59 -3.59 -20.88
CA HIS A 134 5.70 -2.54 -19.87
C HIS A 134 6.27 -3.01 -18.53
N LEU A 135 6.29 -4.31 -18.24
CA LEU A 135 6.68 -4.87 -16.95
C LEU A 135 8.11 -4.48 -16.58
N TYR A 136 9.03 -4.53 -17.54
CA TYR A 136 10.41 -4.15 -17.30
C TYR A 136 10.53 -2.64 -17.03
N THR A 137 10.06 -1.80 -17.95
CA THR A 137 10.17 -0.33 -17.81
C THR A 137 9.43 0.20 -16.59
N SER A 138 8.22 -0.28 -16.34
CA SER A 138 7.42 0.11 -15.17
C SER A 138 8.03 -0.41 -13.87
N GLY A 139 8.58 -1.64 -13.90
CA GLY A 139 9.33 -2.20 -12.79
C GLY A 139 10.56 -1.37 -12.44
N GLN A 140 11.37 -0.99 -13.43
CA GLN A 140 12.54 -0.13 -13.23
C GLN A 140 12.16 1.25 -12.68
N LYS A 141 11.17 1.92 -13.27
CA LYS A 141 10.66 3.21 -12.75
C LYS A 141 10.19 3.10 -11.30
N PHE A 142 9.51 2.00 -10.96
CA PHE A 142 9.05 1.75 -9.60
C PHE A 142 10.22 1.49 -8.65
N ILE A 143 11.21 0.68 -9.03
CA ILE A 143 12.43 0.46 -8.26
C ILE A 143 13.14 1.79 -7.96
N THR A 144 13.30 2.67 -8.97
CA THR A 144 13.86 4.01 -8.76
C THR A 144 13.05 4.82 -7.76
N THR A 145 11.72 4.83 -7.90
CA THR A 145 10.81 5.55 -6.97
C THR A 145 10.99 5.07 -5.52
N ILE A 146 11.12 3.77 -5.32
CA ILE A 146 11.34 3.16 -3.99
C ILE A 146 12.72 3.51 -3.44
N ILE A 147 13.75 3.50 -4.27
CA ILE A 147 15.11 3.89 -3.86
C ILE A 147 15.12 5.35 -3.43
N ASP A 148 14.50 6.25 -4.19
CA ASP A 148 14.46 7.67 -3.89
C ASP A 148 13.67 7.95 -2.60
N LEU A 149 12.52 7.27 -2.41
CA LEU A 149 11.78 7.31 -1.15
C LEU A 149 12.64 6.80 0.02
N GLY A 150 13.32 5.67 -0.15
CA GLY A 150 14.16 5.07 0.89
C GLY A 150 15.34 5.97 1.29
N LYS A 151 15.97 6.64 0.33
CA LYS A 151 17.02 7.65 0.58
C LYS A 151 16.47 8.84 1.36
N ALA A 152 15.30 9.35 0.97
CA ALA A 152 14.65 10.46 1.69
C ALA A 152 14.28 10.05 3.12
N TYR A 153 13.76 8.83 3.30
CA TYR A 153 13.44 8.25 4.60
C TYR A 153 14.69 8.13 5.47
N GLN A 154 15.75 7.51 4.95
CA GLN A 154 17.03 7.35 5.65
C GLN A 154 17.60 8.71 6.08
N SER A 155 17.65 9.67 5.16
CA SER A 155 18.16 11.02 5.47
C SER A 155 17.34 11.70 6.58
N CYS A 156 16.01 11.57 6.55
CA CYS A 156 15.16 12.10 7.61
C CYS A 156 15.36 11.36 8.95
N PHE A 157 15.47 10.04 8.91
CA PHE A 157 15.70 9.18 10.07
C PHE A 157 17.02 9.53 10.77
N GLU A 158 18.12 9.63 10.02
CA GLU A 158 19.44 10.00 10.52
C GLU A 158 19.46 11.43 11.08
N LEU A 159 18.79 12.37 10.41
CA LEU A 159 18.67 13.73 10.90
C LEU A 159 17.95 13.79 12.25
N ILE A 160 16.83 13.07 12.40
CA ILE A 160 16.11 13.00 13.67
C ILE A 160 17.00 12.41 14.76
N GLN A 161 17.67 11.29 14.51
CA GLN A 161 18.56 10.68 15.50
C GLN A 161 19.68 11.63 15.94
N LYS A 162 20.35 12.27 14.97
CA LYS A 162 21.42 13.24 15.23
C LYS A 162 20.93 14.38 16.13
N LEU A 163 19.80 15.00 15.77
CA LEU A 163 19.26 16.15 16.52
C LEU A 163 18.70 15.75 17.89
N THR A 164 18.09 14.57 18.00
CA THR A 164 17.60 14.03 19.29
C THR A 164 18.77 13.84 20.25
N PHE A 165 19.89 13.28 19.77
CA PHE A 165 21.10 13.14 20.57
C PHE A 165 21.69 14.50 20.98
N GLN A 166 21.82 15.44 20.04
CA GLN A 166 22.36 16.78 20.30
C GLN A 166 21.51 17.60 21.28
N HIS A 167 20.19 17.40 21.29
CA HIS A 167 19.25 18.17 22.10
C HIS A 167 18.60 17.37 23.25
N GLN A 168 19.18 16.23 23.65
CA GLN A 168 18.63 15.35 24.69
C GLN A 168 18.34 16.04 26.04
N LYS A 169 19.07 17.12 26.38
CA LYS A 169 18.85 17.89 27.62
C LYS A 169 17.76 18.96 27.49
N LYS A 170 17.31 19.26 26.27
CA LYS A 170 16.24 20.24 25.99
C LYS A 170 14.91 19.52 25.84
N LYS A 171 14.24 19.26 26.98
CA LYS A 171 13.00 18.45 27.06
C LYS A 171 12.01 18.73 25.92
N LYS A 172 11.64 19.99 25.69
CA LYS A 172 10.67 20.35 24.64
C LYS A 172 11.11 19.94 23.23
N THR A 173 12.35 20.26 22.84
CA THR A 173 12.88 19.88 21.52
C THR A 173 12.98 18.36 21.40
N PHE A 174 13.42 17.67 22.46
CA PHE A 174 13.49 16.21 22.51
C PHE A 174 12.11 15.55 22.32
N ASP A 175 11.08 16.06 23.01
CA ASP A 175 9.71 15.54 22.90
C ASP A 175 9.15 15.73 21.48
N ILE A 176 9.39 16.90 20.86
CA ILE A 176 8.99 17.16 19.47
C ILE A 176 9.69 16.20 18.50
N LEU A 177 11.01 16.04 18.62
CA LEU A 177 11.78 15.14 17.74
C LEU A 177 11.34 13.68 17.90
N THR A 178 11.03 13.25 19.12
CA THR A 178 10.48 11.91 19.41
C THR A 178 9.12 11.72 18.74
N ALA A 179 8.24 12.71 18.81
CA ALA A 179 6.95 12.68 18.12
C ALA A 179 7.12 12.63 16.59
N LEU A 180 8.04 13.41 16.02
CA LEU A 180 8.35 13.42 14.59
C LEU A 180 8.96 12.09 14.11
N PHE A 181 9.75 11.43 14.95
CA PHE A 181 10.24 10.08 14.67
C PHE A 181 9.11 9.05 14.58
N LYS A 182 8.12 9.16 15.47
CA LYS A 182 6.91 8.34 15.42
C LYS A 182 6.08 8.65 14.18
N ASP A 183 5.91 9.93 13.83
CA ASP A 183 5.24 10.34 12.58
C ASP A 183 5.92 9.71 11.35
N LEU A 184 7.26 9.70 11.29
CA LEU A 184 8.01 9.12 10.19
C LEU A 184 7.74 7.61 10.04
N LYS A 185 7.78 6.87 11.16
CA LYS A 185 7.52 5.42 11.17
C LYS A 185 6.06 5.08 10.87
N ASN A 186 5.12 5.91 11.29
CA ASN A 186 3.70 5.73 10.99
C ASN A 186 3.39 6.02 9.52
N LEU A 187 4.07 7.00 8.92
CA LEU A 187 3.90 7.39 7.52
C LEU A 187 4.50 6.36 6.55
N VAL A 188 5.67 5.82 6.89
CA VAL A 188 6.35 4.78 6.10
C VAL A 188 6.71 3.61 7.03
N PRO A 189 5.72 2.79 7.40
CA PRO A 189 5.97 1.62 8.25
C PRO A 189 6.81 0.58 7.52
N GLU A 190 7.38 -0.37 8.26
CA GLU A 190 8.24 -1.42 7.71
C GLU A 190 7.58 -2.31 6.64
N ASN A 191 6.25 -2.33 6.59
CA ASN A 191 5.42 -3.05 5.62
C ASN A 191 4.63 -2.12 4.67
N PHE A 192 5.06 -0.87 4.48
CA PHE A 192 4.32 0.12 3.69
C PHE A 192 3.97 -0.35 2.26
N THR A 193 4.79 -1.23 1.68
CA THR A 193 4.59 -1.83 0.35
C THR A 193 3.44 -2.83 0.30
N ASP A 194 3.04 -3.39 1.44
CA ASP A 194 1.84 -4.22 1.56
C ASP A 194 0.59 -3.39 1.85
N LEU A 195 0.77 -2.14 2.33
CA LEU A 195 -0.33 -1.25 2.74
C LEU A 195 -0.76 -0.28 1.64
N TYR A 196 0.18 0.21 0.83
CA TYR A 196 -0.05 1.33 -0.07
C TYR A 196 0.07 0.93 -1.53
N THR A 197 -0.77 1.53 -2.36
CA THR A 197 -0.68 1.40 -3.82
C THR A 197 0.55 2.12 -4.36
N ILE A 198 0.94 1.81 -5.60
CA ILE A 198 2.06 2.46 -6.28
C ILE A 198 1.82 3.98 -6.39
N GLU A 199 0.60 4.39 -6.72
CA GLU A 199 0.20 5.79 -6.82
C GLU A 199 0.38 6.50 -5.48
N ARG A 200 0.02 5.84 -4.38
CA ARG A 200 0.17 6.41 -3.05
C ARG A 200 1.63 6.56 -2.64
N ILE A 201 2.46 5.56 -2.95
CA ILE A 201 3.89 5.57 -2.65
C ILE A 201 4.61 6.74 -3.32
N GLN A 202 4.21 7.14 -4.53
CA GLN A 202 4.77 8.32 -5.21
C GLN A 202 4.61 9.60 -4.40
N HIS A 203 3.56 9.70 -3.57
CA HIS A 203 3.33 10.85 -2.71
C HIS A 203 4.10 10.80 -1.39
N LEU A 204 4.67 9.67 -0.98
CA LEU A 204 5.36 9.55 0.30
C LEU A 204 6.60 10.46 0.37
N HIS A 205 7.29 10.67 -0.75
CA HIS A 205 8.51 11.49 -0.79
C HIS A 205 8.28 12.91 -0.23
N ARG A 206 7.17 13.56 -0.61
CA ARG A 206 6.83 14.90 -0.10
C ARG A 206 6.36 14.90 1.36
N TYR A 207 5.71 13.83 1.82
CA TYR A 207 5.30 13.73 3.22
C TYR A 207 6.53 13.52 4.12
N VAL A 208 7.48 12.68 3.69
CA VAL A 208 8.79 12.53 4.36
C VAL A 208 9.56 13.85 4.35
N ALA A 209 9.59 14.58 3.23
CA ALA A 209 10.19 15.90 3.15
C ALA A 209 9.55 16.91 4.13
N CYS A 210 8.22 16.87 4.28
CA CYS A 210 7.51 17.69 5.26
C CYS A 210 7.97 17.39 6.69
N ILE A 211 8.09 16.12 7.07
CA ILE A 211 8.63 15.72 8.38
C ILE A 211 10.06 16.25 8.53
N ARG A 212 10.90 16.08 7.51
CA ARG A 212 12.29 16.56 7.54
C ARG A 212 12.38 18.07 7.76
N ILE A 213 11.51 18.87 7.13
CA ILE A 213 11.44 20.32 7.34
C ILE A 213 11.02 20.64 8.77
N ARG A 214 10.02 19.93 9.31
CA ARG A 214 9.57 20.09 10.71
C ARG A 214 10.69 19.80 11.70
N VAL A 215 11.48 18.76 11.46
CA VAL A 215 12.63 18.38 12.27
C VAL A 215 13.64 19.52 12.34
N GLN A 216 14.01 20.11 11.21
CA GLN A 216 14.92 21.27 11.18
C GLN A 216 14.35 22.47 11.95
N ARG A 217 13.09 22.85 11.64
CA ARG A 217 12.42 23.99 12.27
C ARG A 217 12.18 23.82 13.77
N SER A 218 12.05 22.58 14.25
CA SER A 218 11.85 22.27 15.68
C SER A 218 13.07 22.60 16.54
N VAL A 219 14.26 22.56 15.96
CA VAL A 219 15.50 22.94 16.63
C VAL A 219 15.66 24.46 16.62
N ASP A 220 15.33 25.09 15.50
CA ASP A 220 15.45 26.55 15.33
C ASP A 220 14.42 27.32 16.18
N ASN A 221 13.15 26.88 16.17
CA ASN A 221 12.07 27.53 16.92
C ASN A 221 11.04 26.51 17.44
N PRO A 222 11.32 25.84 18.57
CA PRO A 222 10.44 24.80 19.12
C PRO A 222 9.07 25.33 19.54
N LEU A 223 8.96 26.58 20.00
CA LEU A 223 7.67 27.18 20.41
C LEU A 223 6.72 27.36 19.21
N LYS A 224 7.26 27.80 18.07
CA LYS A 224 6.48 27.95 16.84
C LYS A 224 6.03 26.59 16.30
N GLU A 225 6.89 25.58 16.36
CA GLU A 225 6.54 24.22 15.97
C GLU A 225 5.45 23.63 16.88
N GLU A 226 5.57 23.79 18.19
CA GLU A 226 4.56 23.37 19.17
C GLU A 226 3.19 24.03 18.93
N LYS A 227 3.17 25.35 18.71
CA LYS A 227 1.92 26.09 18.42
C LYS A 227 1.21 25.56 17.16
N LYS A 228 1.97 25.14 16.15
CA LYS A 228 1.39 24.49 14.96
C LYS A 228 0.95 23.06 15.26
N ALA A 229 1.76 22.28 15.99
CA ALA A 229 1.43 20.90 16.35
C ALA A 229 0.15 20.79 17.18
N LEU A 230 -0.13 21.77 18.05
CA LEU A 230 -1.39 21.86 18.81
C LEU A 230 -2.64 21.89 17.92
N GLN A 231 -2.54 22.44 16.71
CA GLN A 231 -3.65 22.46 15.74
C GLN A 231 -3.95 21.07 15.16
N LEU A 232 -3.03 20.10 15.29
CA LEU A 232 -3.21 18.73 14.83
C LEU A 232 -3.73 17.78 15.90
N THR A 233 -3.52 18.10 17.19
CA THR A 233 -3.74 17.17 18.31
C THR A 233 -5.13 16.55 18.30
N GLY A 234 -6.17 17.35 18.04
CA GLY A 234 -7.55 16.87 17.94
C GLY A 234 -7.73 15.86 16.80
N TYR A 235 -7.23 16.18 15.61
CA TYR A 235 -7.33 15.31 14.43
C TYR A 235 -6.55 14.01 14.57
N ILE A 236 -5.34 14.06 15.14
CA ILE A 236 -4.54 12.86 15.41
C ILE A 236 -5.25 11.95 16.43
N LYS A 237 -5.84 12.53 17.49
CA LYS A 237 -6.62 11.75 18.47
C LYS A 237 -7.84 11.09 17.82
N GLN A 238 -8.54 11.80 16.96
CA GLN A 238 -9.69 11.27 16.20
C GLN A 238 -9.24 10.13 15.27
N LEU A 239 -8.20 10.34 14.47
CA LEU A 239 -7.63 9.31 13.59
C LEU A 239 -7.27 8.04 14.37
N ASN A 240 -6.56 8.18 15.50
CA ASN A 240 -6.19 7.03 16.32
C ASN A 240 -7.42 6.28 16.84
N ARG A 241 -8.47 6.99 17.29
CA ARG A 241 -9.74 6.36 17.72
C ARG A 241 -10.41 5.62 16.55
N LEU A 242 -10.42 6.21 15.36
CA LEU A 242 -10.98 5.59 14.16
C LEU A 242 -10.21 4.31 13.80
N LEU A 243 -8.87 4.36 13.80
CA LEU A 243 -8.02 3.20 13.54
C LEU A 243 -8.24 2.09 14.60
N SER A 244 -8.33 2.43 15.87
CA SER A 244 -8.61 1.46 16.94
C SER A 244 -10.02 0.86 16.88
N SER A 245 -10.95 1.49 16.17
CA SER A 245 -12.30 0.95 15.96
C SER A 245 -12.39 -0.05 14.79
N LEU A 246 -11.33 -0.18 13.99
CA LEU A 246 -11.27 -1.15 12.92
C LEU A 246 -11.08 -2.57 13.50
N SER A 247 -11.99 -3.46 13.11
CA SER A 247 -11.93 -4.90 13.34
C SER A 247 -12.05 -5.66 12.01
N GLU A 248 -11.85 -6.98 12.04
CA GLU A 248 -12.04 -7.86 10.86
C GLU A 248 -13.45 -7.77 10.24
N ASN A 249 -14.45 -7.37 11.04
CA ASN A 249 -15.84 -7.19 10.58
C ASN A 249 -16.12 -5.81 9.99
N SER A 250 -15.13 -4.92 9.92
CA SER A 250 -15.32 -3.57 9.37
C SER A 250 -15.57 -3.65 7.87
N THR A 251 -16.53 -2.87 7.37
CA THR A 251 -16.79 -2.79 5.94
C THR A 251 -15.57 -2.19 5.21
N LEU A 252 -15.30 -2.67 4.00
CA LEU A 252 -14.22 -2.15 3.15
C LEU A 252 -14.34 -0.63 2.96
N GLN A 253 -15.58 -0.14 2.78
CA GLN A 253 -15.88 1.28 2.65
C GLN A 253 -15.44 2.08 3.87
N ARG A 254 -15.70 1.60 5.09
CA ARG A 254 -15.27 2.26 6.32
C ARG A 254 -13.75 2.39 6.37
N SER A 255 -13.04 1.30 6.10
CA SER A 255 -11.57 1.28 6.09
C SER A 255 -11.00 2.27 5.06
N GLN A 256 -11.59 2.33 3.87
CA GLN A 256 -11.19 3.28 2.82
C GLN A 256 -11.39 4.73 3.25
N HIS A 257 -12.52 5.10 3.86
CA HIS A 257 -12.76 6.47 4.29
C HIS A 257 -11.82 6.89 5.44
N ILE A 258 -11.47 5.97 6.35
CA ILE A 258 -10.48 6.24 7.41
C ILE A 258 -9.09 6.47 6.78
N GLU A 259 -8.73 5.67 5.76
CA GLU A 259 -7.50 5.88 5.00
C GLU A 259 -7.49 7.24 4.28
N GLU A 260 -8.60 7.63 3.66
CA GLU A 260 -8.74 8.96 3.04
C GLU A 260 -8.54 10.09 4.05
N PHE A 261 -9.08 9.96 5.26
CA PHE A 261 -8.87 10.92 6.33
C PHE A 261 -7.40 11.01 6.74
N PHE A 262 -6.70 9.86 6.86
CA PHE A 262 -5.27 9.83 7.10
C PHE A 262 -4.51 10.66 6.06
N TRP A 263 -4.80 10.47 4.77
CA TRP A 263 -4.12 11.22 3.71
C TRP A 263 -4.46 12.70 3.69
N LEU A 264 -5.71 13.07 3.97
CA LEU A 264 -6.08 14.47 4.14
C LEU A 264 -5.35 15.12 5.32
N LEU A 265 -5.11 14.38 6.39
CA LEU A 265 -4.33 14.87 7.53
C LEU A 265 -2.85 15.08 7.14
N GLU A 266 -2.26 14.18 6.36
CA GLU A 266 -0.89 14.35 5.84
C GLU A 266 -0.77 15.57 4.89
N GLU A 267 -1.79 15.83 4.07
CA GLU A 267 -1.85 17.06 3.26
C GLU A 267 -1.98 18.31 4.13
N TYR A 268 -2.78 18.24 5.19
CA TYR A 268 -2.92 19.36 6.12
C TYR A 268 -1.60 19.66 6.83
N LYS A 269 -0.83 18.62 7.18
CA LYS A 269 0.55 18.79 7.70
C LYS A 269 1.43 19.53 6.70
N ILE A 270 1.40 19.20 5.40
CA ILE A 270 2.14 19.99 4.39
C ILE A 270 1.69 21.46 4.42
N SER A 271 0.38 21.72 4.38
CA SER A 271 -0.14 23.10 4.36
C SER A 271 0.27 23.94 5.57
N LEU A 272 0.40 23.30 6.74
CA LEU A 272 0.70 23.98 7.99
C LEU A 272 2.21 24.15 8.21
N PHE A 273 3.00 23.14 7.86
CA PHE A 273 4.41 23.06 8.22
C PHE A 273 5.39 23.29 7.08
N ALA A 274 5.00 23.02 5.84
CA ALA A 274 5.90 23.00 4.69
C ALA A 274 5.19 23.46 3.40
N GLN A 275 4.68 24.70 3.40
CA GLN A 275 3.95 25.28 2.27
C GLN A 275 4.76 25.28 0.97
N GLU A 276 6.09 25.34 1.08
CA GLU A 276 7.03 25.23 -0.03
C GLU A 276 6.88 23.94 -0.85
N LEU A 277 6.35 22.85 -0.25
CA LEU A 277 6.17 21.57 -0.93
C LEU A 277 4.89 21.50 -1.78
N LYS A 278 3.95 22.43 -1.57
CA LYS A 278 2.59 22.46 -2.15
C LYS A 278 1.75 21.21 -1.82
N THR A 279 0.44 21.40 -1.63
CA THR A 279 -0.49 20.29 -1.41
C THR A 279 -0.98 19.73 -2.74
N SER A 280 -1.31 18.43 -2.80
CA SER A 280 -1.91 17.84 -4.02
C SER A 280 -3.40 18.12 -4.11
N VAL A 281 -4.03 18.36 -2.96
CA VAL A 281 -5.43 18.71 -2.83
C VAL A 281 -5.57 19.93 -1.95
N LYS A 282 -6.62 20.74 -2.18
CA LYS A 282 -6.97 21.83 -1.25
C LYS A 282 -7.38 21.23 0.09
N VAL A 283 -6.78 21.71 1.18
CA VAL A 283 -7.04 21.23 2.54
C VAL A 283 -6.98 22.38 3.54
N SER A 284 -7.79 22.28 4.58
CA SER A 284 -7.86 23.22 5.71
C SER A 284 -8.48 22.51 6.91
N ALA A 285 -8.36 23.11 8.11
CA ALA A 285 -9.02 22.60 9.32
C ALA A 285 -10.53 22.38 9.09
N LYS A 286 -11.22 23.38 8.49
CA LYS A 286 -12.65 23.29 8.12
C LYS A 286 -12.95 22.08 7.23
N LYS A 287 -12.07 21.75 6.29
CA LYS A 287 -12.26 20.57 5.42
C LYS A 287 -12.08 19.26 6.18
N LEU A 288 -11.14 19.19 7.13
CA LEU A 288 -10.98 18.03 8.01
C LEU A 288 -12.21 17.86 8.92
N ASP A 289 -12.73 18.94 9.49
CA ASP A 289 -13.93 18.91 10.33
C ASP A 289 -15.15 18.39 9.54
N GLN A 290 -15.36 18.91 8.33
CA GLN A 290 -16.41 18.43 7.43
C GLN A 290 -16.26 16.95 7.07
N PHE A 291 -15.02 16.49 6.86
CA PHE A 291 -14.75 15.09 6.57
C PHE A 291 -15.07 14.19 7.77
N LEU A 292 -14.68 14.60 8.99
CA LEU A 292 -14.97 13.86 10.22
C LEU A 292 -16.46 13.78 10.53
N ILE A 293 -17.22 14.86 10.28
CA ILE A 293 -18.68 14.84 10.42
C ILE A 293 -19.29 13.79 9.48
N LYS A 294 -18.89 13.80 8.21
CA LYS A 294 -19.36 12.82 7.21
C LYS A 294 -19.01 11.39 7.60
N LEU A 295 -17.77 11.16 8.02
CA LEU A 295 -17.32 9.87 8.53
C LEU A 295 -18.21 9.38 9.67
N THR A 296 -18.52 10.24 10.63
CA THR A 296 -19.33 9.87 11.80
C THR A 296 -20.78 9.57 11.43
N THR A 297 -21.34 10.25 10.42
CA THR A 297 -22.72 10.00 9.93
C THR A 297 -22.86 8.77 9.04
N MET A 298 -21.76 8.26 8.48
CA MET A 298 -21.76 7.04 7.65
C MET A 298 -21.59 5.75 8.47
N ILE A 299 -21.39 5.88 9.78
CA ILE A 299 -21.15 4.80 10.76
C ILE A 299 -22.41 4.61 11.59
#